data_AF-A0A7W7MLI7-F1
#
_entry.id   AF-A0A7W7MLI7-F1
#
_cell.length_a   1.000
_cell.length_b   1.000
_cell.length_c   1.000
_cell.angle_alpha   90.00
_cell.angle_beta   90.00
_cell.angle_gamma   90.00
#
_symmetry.space_group_name_H-M   'P 1'
#
loop_
_entity.id
_entity.type
_entity.pdbx_description
1 polymer ?
#
loop_
_entity_poly.entity_id
_entity_poly.type
_entity_poly.pdbx_seq_one_letter_code
_entity_poly.pdbx_strand_id
1 'polypeptide(L)'
;MNVLYAAARRPQPVLFAALLAAVLLGVAVQTVDQPVLGILLVFGSIVLALFLVVMGHLLRDRSGAPLVPTGEAAFETPVVPYSTCLAVAQTLMWVPLGISETIGDLVRGELDWPFDGWYSLFAVLLIVFAWNTALFSRGIRVEPAGVLRRGPWRDHLIRWDELTGPGAITAGGRRSIPSVRLRRASGRTVLVPTPYPDLLARIIREYAADPGRRAAIGTVAESARISR
;
A
#
# COMPACT_ATOMS: atom_id res chain seq x y z
N MET A 1 13.81 -14.13 -1.61
CA MET A 1 12.62 -13.27 -1.47
C MET A 1 13.06 -11.82 -1.66
N ASN A 2 12.53 -11.10 -2.64
CA ASN A 2 12.97 -9.74 -2.98
C ASN A 2 12.70 -8.78 -1.80
N VAL A 3 13.72 -8.02 -1.36
CA VAL A 3 13.73 -7.16 -0.17
C VAL A 3 12.52 -6.22 -0.11
N LEU A 4 12.06 -5.74 -1.26
CA LEU A 4 10.89 -4.85 -1.37
C LEU A 4 9.58 -5.55 -0.97
N TYR A 5 9.44 -6.85 -1.21
CA TYR A 5 8.26 -7.60 -0.75
C TYR A 5 8.33 -7.87 0.77
N ALA A 6 9.53 -8.06 1.33
CA ALA A 6 9.70 -8.16 2.77
C ALA A 6 9.35 -6.84 3.46
N ALA A 7 9.82 -5.72 2.88
CA ALA A 7 9.48 -4.36 3.30
C ALA A 7 7.97 -4.09 3.23
N ALA A 8 7.30 -4.51 2.14
CA ALA A 8 5.87 -4.31 1.98
C ALA A 8 5.03 -5.15 2.96
N ARG A 9 5.50 -6.34 3.37
CA ARG A 9 4.84 -7.17 4.40
C ARG A 9 4.90 -6.55 5.79
N ARG A 10 5.95 -5.77 6.07
CA ARG A 10 6.16 -5.06 7.34
C ARG A 10 6.51 -3.60 7.06
N PRO A 11 5.54 -2.79 6.61
CA PRO A 11 5.81 -1.43 6.16
C PRO A 11 6.23 -0.51 7.32
N GLN A 12 5.77 -0.78 8.55
CA GLN A 12 6.04 0.06 9.73
C GLN A 12 7.53 0.38 9.95
N PRO A 13 8.44 -0.60 10.14
CA PRO A 13 9.87 -0.30 10.35
C PRO A 13 10.49 0.44 9.16
N VAL A 14 10.04 0.16 7.93
CA VAL A 14 10.56 0.80 6.71
C VAL A 14 10.14 2.26 6.64
N LEU A 15 8.88 2.56 6.96
CA LEU A 15 8.37 3.93 7.00
C LEU A 15 9.03 4.74 8.11
N PHE A 16 9.22 4.15 9.30
CA PHE A 16 9.97 4.81 10.38
C PHE A 16 11.42 5.08 10.01
N ALA A 17 12.11 4.11 9.38
CA ALA A 17 13.48 4.32 8.91
C ALA A 17 13.54 5.39 7.81
N ALA A 18 12.58 5.43 6.89
CA ALA A 18 12.49 6.46 5.86
C ALA A 18 12.24 7.85 6.46
N LEU A 19 11.36 7.97 7.45
CA LEU A 19 11.15 9.22 8.17
C LEU A 19 12.41 9.69 8.88
N LEU A 20 13.07 8.80 9.63
CA LEU A 20 14.32 9.12 10.31
C LEU A 20 15.40 9.57 9.31
N ALA A 21 15.56 8.84 8.21
CA ALA A 21 16.50 9.21 7.15
C ALA A 21 16.16 10.57 6.53
N ALA A 22 14.87 10.86 6.30
CA ALA A 22 14.44 12.13 5.74
C ALA A 22 14.67 13.30 6.70
N VAL A 23 14.44 13.11 8.00
CA VAL A 23 14.76 14.11 9.04
C VAL A 23 16.27 14.37 9.10
N LEU A 24 17.08 13.31 9.15
CA LEU A 24 18.54 13.45 9.17
C LEU A 24 19.07 14.13 7.89
N LEU A 25 18.46 13.83 6.74
CA LEU A 25 18.78 14.48 5.48
C LEU A 25 18.40 15.96 5.49
N GLY A 26 17.22 16.32 6.02
CA GLY A 26 16.81 17.72 6.18
C GLY A 26 17.77 18.50 7.08
N VAL A 27 18.17 17.91 8.21
CA VAL A 27 19.19 18.50 9.10
C VAL A 27 20.52 18.65 8.35
N ALA A 28 20.99 17.62 7.65
CA ALA A 28 22.25 17.67 6.90
C ALA A 28 22.22 18.79 5.85
N VAL A 29 21.14 18.90 5.07
CA VAL A 29 20.97 19.95 4.04
C VAL A 29 21.03 21.35 4.66
N GLN A 30 20.49 21.55 5.86
CA GLN A 30 20.53 22.84 6.55
C GLN A 30 21.88 23.16 7.23
N THR A 31 22.62 22.15 7.66
CA THR A 31 23.89 22.32 8.39
C THR A 31 25.13 22.34 7.50
N VAL A 32 25.01 21.95 6.24
CA VAL A 32 26.14 21.87 5.32
C VAL A 32 26.41 23.24 4.73
N ASP A 33 27.56 23.83 5.10
CA ASP A 33 28.02 25.12 4.56
C ASP A 33 28.42 25.07 3.08
N GLN A 34 28.53 23.87 2.49
CA GLN A 34 28.90 23.68 1.09
C GLN A 34 27.64 23.58 0.20
N PRO A 35 27.32 24.61 -0.61
CA PRO A 35 26.09 24.63 -1.39
C PRO A 35 26.00 23.48 -2.40
N VAL A 36 27.13 23.07 -2.97
CA VAL A 36 27.21 21.94 -3.91
C VAL A 36 26.79 20.63 -3.23
N LEU A 37 27.23 20.40 -2.01
CA LEU A 37 26.90 19.17 -1.28
C LEU A 37 25.41 19.15 -0.89
N GLY A 38 24.85 20.29 -0.46
CA GLY A 38 23.41 20.44 -0.23
C GLY A 38 22.58 20.11 -1.49
N ILE A 39 22.96 20.68 -2.65
CA ILE A 39 22.30 20.40 -3.93
C ILE A 39 22.39 18.91 -4.30
N LEU A 40 23.56 18.28 -4.13
CA LEU A 40 23.75 16.87 -4.42
C LEU A 40 22.88 15.96 -3.52
N LEU A 41 22.75 16.29 -2.23
CA LEU A 41 21.89 15.57 -1.29
C LEU A 41 20.41 15.67 -1.69
N VAL A 42 19.95 16.88 -2.03
CA VAL A 42 18.59 17.13 -2.54
C VAL A 42 18.35 16.35 -3.82
N PHE A 43 19.22 16.48 -4.81
CA PHE A 43 19.08 15.80 -6.09
C PHE A 43 19.10 14.28 -5.94
N GLY A 44 19.99 13.76 -5.11
CA GLY A 44 20.07 12.33 -4.78
C GLY A 44 18.76 11.81 -4.17
N SER A 45 18.11 12.58 -3.29
CA SER A 45 16.83 12.21 -2.69
C SER A 45 15.69 12.14 -3.72
N ILE A 46 15.66 13.08 -4.67
CA ILE A 46 14.67 13.12 -5.75
C ILE A 46 14.86 11.91 -6.68
N VAL A 47 16.10 11.64 -7.09
CA VAL A 47 16.43 10.48 -7.94
C VAL A 47 16.05 9.18 -7.24
N LEU A 48 16.36 9.04 -5.95
CA LEU A 48 15.97 7.87 -5.16
C LEU A 48 14.45 7.73 -5.04
N ALA A 49 13.72 8.82 -4.78
CA ALA A 49 12.27 8.83 -4.72
C ALA A 49 11.64 8.39 -6.05
N LEU A 50 12.11 8.94 -7.17
CA LEU A 50 11.65 8.56 -8.52
C LEU A 50 11.96 7.09 -8.81
N PHE A 51 13.16 6.63 -8.48
CA PHE A 51 13.55 5.23 -8.63
C PHE A 51 12.61 4.30 -7.85
N LEU A 52 12.28 4.63 -6.60
CA LEU A 52 11.34 3.84 -5.78
C LEU A 52 9.93 3.82 -6.38
N VAL A 53 9.44 4.95 -6.90
CA VAL A 53 8.12 5.01 -7.57
C VAL A 53 8.11 4.13 -8.81
N VAL A 54 9.11 4.25 -9.68
CA VAL A 54 9.23 3.45 -10.91
C VAL A 54 9.35 1.97 -10.57
N MET A 55 10.23 1.60 -9.64
CA MET A 55 10.40 0.21 -9.21
C MET A 55 9.14 -0.35 -8.56
N GLY A 56 8.46 0.42 -7.71
CA GLY A 56 7.18 0.04 -7.13
C GLY A 56 6.13 -0.24 -8.22
N HIS A 57 6.12 0.57 -9.28
CA HIS A 57 5.21 0.38 -10.41
C HIS A 57 5.56 -0.87 -11.24
N LEU A 58 6.84 -1.08 -11.56
CA LEU A 58 7.30 -2.27 -12.28
C LEU A 58 7.03 -3.57 -11.50
N LEU A 59 7.17 -3.54 -10.17
CA LEU A 59 6.91 -4.68 -9.30
C LEU A 59 5.42 -4.93 -9.06
N ARG A 60 4.57 -3.90 -9.23
CA ARG A 60 3.11 -4.07 -9.20
C ARG A 60 2.63 -5.02 -10.29
N ASP A 61 3.22 -4.97 -11.48
CA ASP A 61 2.81 -5.79 -12.61
C ASP A 61 3.47 -7.18 -12.64
N ARG A 62 4.56 -7.39 -11.88
CA ARG A 62 5.36 -8.62 -11.87
C ARG A 62 5.08 -9.58 -10.71
N SER A 63 4.07 -9.33 -9.88
CA SER A 63 3.71 -10.23 -8.78
C SER A 63 3.14 -11.56 -9.30
N GLY A 64 3.98 -12.47 -9.81
CA GLY A 64 3.57 -13.62 -10.64
C GLY A 64 2.72 -14.72 -9.99
N ALA A 65 2.23 -14.57 -8.76
CA ALA A 65 1.30 -15.52 -8.13
C ALA A 65 0.05 -14.80 -7.63
N PRO A 66 -1.16 -15.20 -8.06
CA PRO A 66 -2.39 -14.48 -7.74
C PRO A 66 -2.85 -14.67 -6.29
N LEU A 67 -2.51 -15.81 -5.70
CA LEU A 67 -2.76 -16.19 -4.32
C LEU A 67 -1.55 -16.97 -3.80
N VAL A 68 -1.15 -16.70 -2.57
CA VAL A 68 0.00 -17.31 -1.90
C VAL A 68 -0.50 -18.11 -0.70
N PRO A 69 -0.15 -19.40 -0.56
CA PRO A 69 -0.50 -20.16 0.64
C PRO A 69 0.19 -19.56 1.87
N THR A 70 -0.53 -19.48 2.99
CA THR A 70 -0.03 -18.84 4.23
C THR A 70 0.62 -19.81 5.22
N GLY A 71 0.70 -21.10 4.90
CA GLY A 71 1.14 -22.16 5.82
C GLY A 71 0.03 -22.67 6.75
N GLU A 72 -1.06 -21.91 6.87
CA GLU A 72 -2.34 -22.33 7.43
C GLU A 72 -3.34 -22.60 6.28
N ALA A 73 -4.53 -23.14 6.59
CA ALA A 73 -5.61 -23.35 5.63
C ALA A 73 -6.18 -22.02 5.11
N ALA A 74 -5.38 -21.25 4.36
CA ALA A 74 -5.74 -19.96 3.82
C ALA A 74 -4.81 -19.53 2.68
N PHE A 75 -5.39 -18.83 1.70
CA PHE A 75 -4.67 -18.12 0.65
C PHE A 75 -4.64 -16.63 0.94
N GLU A 76 -3.55 -15.94 0.62
CA GLU A 76 -3.45 -14.49 0.73
C GLU A 76 -3.07 -13.88 -0.62
N THR A 77 -3.67 -12.75 -0.97
CA THR A 77 -3.23 -11.99 -2.14
C THR A 77 -1.80 -11.49 -1.93
N PRO A 78 -0.94 -11.54 -2.96
CA PRO A 78 0.44 -11.07 -2.82
C PRO A 78 0.47 -9.60 -2.39
N VAL A 79 1.36 -9.28 -1.45
CA VAL A 79 1.59 -7.90 -1.03
C VAL A 79 2.28 -7.15 -2.17
N VAL A 80 1.71 -6.03 -2.60
CA VAL A 80 2.25 -5.19 -3.67
C VAL A 80 3.11 -4.08 -3.06
N PRO A 81 4.42 -4.00 -3.38
CA PRO A 81 5.33 -3.04 -2.74
C PRO A 81 5.09 -1.58 -3.12
N TYR A 82 4.29 -1.32 -4.16
CA TYR A 82 4.03 0.03 -4.68
C TYR A 82 3.64 1.05 -3.61
N SER A 83 2.67 0.74 -2.74
CA SER A 83 2.20 1.70 -1.73
C SER A 83 3.30 2.04 -0.71
N THR A 84 4.10 1.05 -0.30
CA THR A 84 5.25 1.27 0.59
C THR A 84 6.32 2.10 -0.10
N CYS A 85 6.66 1.78 -1.36
CA CYS A 85 7.62 2.56 -2.13
C CYS A 85 7.16 4.01 -2.33
N LEU A 86 5.88 4.22 -2.63
CA LEU A 86 5.30 5.54 -2.79
C LEU A 86 5.37 6.34 -1.48
N ALA A 87 5.02 5.73 -0.35
CA ALA A 87 5.11 6.38 0.95
C ALA A 87 6.55 6.76 1.33
N VAL A 88 7.52 5.88 1.09
CA VAL A 88 8.94 6.19 1.29
C VAL A 88 9.38 7.33 0.37
N ALA A 89 9.04 7.27 -0.92
CA ALA A 89 9.38 8.31 -1.89
C ALA A 89 8.81 9.69 -1.51
N GLN A 90 7.53 9.75 -1.13
CA GLN A 90 6.90 11.00 -0.67
C GLN A 90 7.60 11.53 0.59
N THR A 91 7.94 10.65 1.54
CA THR A 91 8.64 11.06 2.78
C THR A 91 10.02 11.65 2.47
N LEU A 92 10.82 10.96 1.64
CA LEU A 92 12.17 11.41 1.27
C LEU A 92 12.16 12.68 0.42
N MET A 93 11.11 12.92 -0.35
CA MET A 93 10.99 14.11 -1.19
C MET A 93 10.54 15.33 -0.40
N TRP A 94 9.48 15.20 0.42
CA TRP A 94 8.81 16.36 1.02
C TRP A 94 9.36 16.76 2.38
N VAL A 95 9.85 15.82 3.19
CA VAL A 95 10.35 16.15 4.54
C VAL A 95 11.62 17.00 4.49
N PRO A 96 12.67 16.65 3.72
CA PRO A 96 13.89 17.45 3.69
C PRO A 96 13.70 18.79 2.97
N LEU A 97 12.88 18.83 1.92
CA LEU A 97 12.77 19.97 1.01
C LEU A 97 11.70 20.99 1.41
N GLY A 98 10.53 20.53 1.87
CA GLY A 98 9.43 21.45 2.20
C GLY A 98 9.33 21.66 3.70
N ILE A 99 9.08 20.57 4.43
CA ILE A 99 8.70 20.65 5.84
C ILE A 99 9.86 21.19 6.71
N SER A 100 11.09 20.74 6.46
CA SER A 100 12.24 21.18 7.25
C SER A 100 12.55 22.67 7.04
N GLU A 101 12.44 23.17 5.80
CA GLU A 101 12.64 24.58 5.46
C GLU A 101 11.55 25.46 6.10
N THR A 102 10.27 25.11 5.91
CA THR A 102 9.14 25.83 6.54
C THR A 102 9.25 25.88 8.07
N ILE A 103 9.71 24.81 8.72
CA ILE A 103 9.97 24.81 10.17
C ILE A 103 11.12 25.77 10.51
N GLY A 104 12.20 25.75 9.73
CA GLY A 104 13.33 26.67 9.89
C GLY A 104 12.90 28.12 9.77
N ASP A 105 12.08 28.46 8.77
CA ASP A 105 11.58 29.82 8.53
C ASP A 105 10.61 30.25 9.63
N LEU A 106 9.73 29.35 10.07
CA LEU A 106 8.84 29.61 11.21
C LEU A 106 9.63 29.92 12.49
N VAL A 107 10.70 29.17 12.76
CA VAL A 107 11.57 29.39 13.94
C VAL A 107 12.34 30.70 13.82
N ARG A 108 12.76 31.07 12.62
CA ARG A 108 13.44 32.35 12.34
C ARG A 108 12.49 33.54 12.27
N GLY A 109 11.18 33.32 12.22
CA GLY A 109 10.18 34.37 12.01
C GLY A 109 10.16 34.91 10.58
N GLU A 110 10.73 34.15 9.64
CA GLU A 110 10.89 34.49 8.21
C GLU A 110 9.82 33.79 7.35
N LEU A 111 8.82 33.17 7.97
CA LEU A 111 7.81 32.42 7.25
C LEU A 111 6.96 33.33 6.36
N ASP A 112 7.04 33.13 5.04
CA ASP A 112 6.20 33.82 4.07
C ASP A 112 4.80 33.21 4.02
N TRP A 113 4.01 33.55 5.04
CA TRP A 113 2.59 33.21 5.09
C TRP A 113 1.81 34.00 4.02
N PRO A 114 0.84 33.39 3.30
CA PRO A 114 0.25 32.06 3.52
C PRO A 114 0.81 30.92 2.66
N PHE A 115 1.70 31.21 1.70
CA PHE A 115 2.04 30.26 0.66
C PHE A 115 2.79 29.03 1.22
N ASP A 116 3.83 29.26 2.02
CA ASP A 116 4.67 28.19 2.58
C ASP A 116 3.89 27.31 3.54
N GLY A 117 2.98 27.91 4.30
CA GLY A 117 2.07 27.21 5.19
C GLY A 117 1.14 26.24 4.47
N TRP A 118 0.51 26.68 3.38
CA TRP A 118 -0.36 25.81 2.58
C TRP A 118 0.41 24.71 1.86
N TYR A 119 1.59 25.03 1.33
CA TYR A 119 2.47 24.08 0.67
C TYR A 119 2.90 22.95 1.63
N SER A 120 3.37 23.30 2.83
CA SER A 120 3.75 22.33 3.85
C SER A 120 2.57 21.52 4.38
N LEU A 121 1.39 22.14 4.55
CA LEU A 121 0.19 21.39 4.92
C LEU A 121 -0.18 20.35 3.86
N PHE A 122 -0.17 20.75 2.58
CA PHE A 122 -0.45 19.85 1.47
C PHE A 122 0.56 18.69 1.41
N ALA A 123 1.84 18.97 1.60
CA ALA A 123 2.89 17.97 1.66
C ALA A 123 2.66 16.96 2.80
N VAL A 124 2.33 17.44 4.01
CA VAL A 124 1.99 16.57 5.15
C VAL A 124 0.78 15.69 4.83
N LEU A 125 -0.27 16.25 4.23
CA LEU A 125 -1.46 15.48 3.83
C LEU A 125 -1.13 14.39 2.81
N LEU A 126 -0.26 14.67 1.83
CA LEU A 126 0.21 13.67 0.88
C LEU A 126 1.01 12.55 1.54
N ILE A 127 1.92 12.87 2.46
CA ILE A 127 2.68 11.88 3.23
C ILE A 127 1.72 11.02 4.06
N VAL A 128 0.82 11.63 4.82
CA VAL A 128 -0.17 10.92 5.65
C VAL A 128 -1.04 10.01 4.79
N PHE A 129 -1.51 10.50 3.64
CA PHE A 129 -2.27 9.68 2.71
C PHE A 129 -1.45 8.49 2.19
N ALA A 130 -0.21 8.72 1.77
CA ALA A 130 0.67 7.66 1.28
C ALA A 130 0.98 6.62 2.37
N TRP A 131 1.29 7.06 3.60
CA TRP A 131 1.49 6.18 4.76
C TRP A 131 0.26 5.36 5.08
N ASN A 132 -0.91 5.99 5.08
CA ASN A 132 -2.19 5.32 5.26
C ASN A 132 -2.37 4.23 4.20
N THR A 133 -2.14 4.54 2.92
CA THR A 133 -2.22 3.51 1.87
C THR A 133 -1.20 2.38 2.07
N ALA A 134 0.04 2.67 2.50
CA ALA A 134 1.07 1.67 2.71
C ALA A 134 0.83 0.77 3.93
N LEU A 135 0.33 1.34 5.02
CA LEU A 135 0.05 0.60 6.26
C LEU A 135 -1.17 -0.29 6.12
N PHE A 136 -2.12 0.11 5.27
CA PHE A 136 -3.44 -0.50 5.17
C PHE A 136 -3.74 -1.15 3.81
N SER A 137 -2.77 -1.18 2.89
CA SER A 137 -2.79 -2.05 1.70
C SER A 137 -2.51 -3.52 2.05
N ARG A 138 -3.12 -4.01 3.14
CA ARG A 138 -3.00 -5.40 3.57
C ARG A 138 -4.02 -6.19 2.77
N GLY A 139 -3.53 -7.21 2.07
CA GLY A 139 -4.28 -7.96 1.08
C GLY A 139 -5.54 -8.64 1.62
N ILE A 140 -6.21 -9.36 0.72
CA ILE A 140 -7.34 -10.20 1.07
C ILE A 140 -6.81 -11.59 1.40
N ARG A 141 -7.29 -12.17 2.50
CA ARG A 141 -7.04 -13.56 2.87
C ARG A 141 -8.32 -14.36 2.68
N VAL A 142 -8.24 -15.45 1.94
CA VAL A 142 -9.34 -16.39 1.68
C VAL A 142 -9.14 -17.58 2.60
N GLU A 143 -10.12 -17.85 3.45
CA GLU A 143 -10.09 -18.89 4.49
C GLU A 143 -11.34 -19.80 4.35
N PRO A 144 -11.32 -21.03 4.88
CA PRO A 144 -12.49 -21.91 4.91
C PRO A 144 -13.73 -21.28 5.54
N ALA A 145 -13.55 -20.36 6.51
CA ALA A 145 -14.63 -19.65 7.17
C ALA A 145 -15.19 -18.47 6.37
N GLY A 146 -14.43 -17.90 5.43
CA GLY A 146 -14.85 -16.74 4.65
C GLY A 146 -13.68 -15.98 4.01
N VAL A 147 -13.96 -14.75 3.63
CA VAL A 147 -12.96 -13.83 3.07
C VAL A 147 -12.61 -12.80 4.14
N LEU A 148 -11.40 -12.89 4.67
CA LEU A 148 -10.85 -11.96 5.63
C LEU A 148 -10.23 -10.77 4.90
N ARG A 149 -10.82 -9.60 5.10
CA ARG A 149 -10.25 -8.33 4.67
C ARG A 149 -9.45 -7.73 5.82
N ARG A 150 -8.15 -7.57 5.62
CA ARG A 150 -7.31 -6.88 6.58
C ARG A 150 -7.55 -5.37 6.51
N GLY A 151 -8.07 -4.82 7.59
CA GLY A 151 -8.46 -3.43 7.67
C GLY A 151 -7.43 -2.59 8.44
N PRO A 152 -7.57 -1.26 8.41
CA PRO A 152 -6.72 -0.36 9.16
C PRO A 152 -6.84 -0.50 10.69
N TRP A 153 -8.04 -0.79 11.16
CA TRP A 153 -8.38 -0.80 12.58
C TRP A 153 -8.83 -2.18 13.06
N ARG A 154 -9.44 -2.96 12.17
CA ARG A 154 -9.95 -4.29 12.47
C ARG A 154 -9.98 -5.12 11.19
N ASP A 155 -9.68 -6.40 11.34
CA ASP A 155 -9.90 -7.36 10.28
C ASP A 155 -11.39 -7.69 10.20
N HIS A 156 -11.92 -7.66 8.99
CA HIS A 156 -13.34 -7.91 8.72
C HIS A 156 -13.47 -9.24 7.98
N LEU A 157 -13.99 -10.24 8.66
CA LEU A 157 -14.34 -11.53 8.06
C LEU A 157 -15.72 -11.40 7.41
N ILE A 158 -15.77 -11.57 6.10
CA ILE A 158 -17.02 -11.70 5.35
C ILE A 158 -17.27 -13.18 5.19
N ARG A 159 -18.34 -13.69 5.82
CA ARG A 159 -18.65 -15.11 5.78
C ARG A 159 -19.21 -15.52 4.43
N TRP A 160 -19.09 -16.80 4.10
CA TRP A 160 -19.51 -17.31 2.78
C TRP A 160 -21.02 -17.17 2.50
N ASP A 161 -21.84 -17.26 3.54
CA ASP A 161 -23.30 -17.02 3.49
C ASP A 161 -23.66 -15.55 3.22
N GLU A 162 -22.76 -14.61 3.51
CA GLU A 162 -22.94 -13.20 3.17
C GLU A 162 -22.57 -12.90 1.71
N LEU A 163 -21.92 -13.84 1.02
CA LEU A 163 -21.44 -13.70 -0.35
C LEU A 163 -22.39 -14.31 -1.41
N THR A 164 -23.52 -14.88 -0.99
CA THR A 164 -24.51 -15.49 -1.88
C THR A 164 -25.51 -14.45 -2.40
N GLY A 165 -25.22 -13.84 -3.55
CA GLY A 165 -26.16 -12.98 -4.27
C GLY A 165 -25.66 -12.56 -5.66
N PRO A 166 -26.55 -12.39 -6.66
CA PRO A 166 -26.16 -11.96 -7.99
C PRO A 166 -25.54 -10.55 -7.94
N GLY A 167 -24.22 -10.47 -8.18
CA GLY A 167 -23.44 -9.23 -8.11
C GLY A 167 -22.78 -8.95 -6.76
N ALA A 168 -22.85 -9.87 -5.80
CA ALA A 168 -22.23 -9.74 -4.48
C ALA A 168 -20.70 -9.61 -4.55
N ILE A 169 -20.05 -10.04 -5.64
CA ILE A 169 -18.59 -9.98 -5.79
C ILE A 169 -18.27 -9.34 -7.14
N THR A 170 -17.78 -8.10 -7.12
CA THR A 170 -17.21 -7.45 -8.30
C THR A 170 -15.72 -7.23 -8.12
N ALA A 171 -14.96 -7.61 -9.14
CA ALA A 171 -13.57 -7.22 -9.29
C ALA A 171 -13.53 -5.72 -9.58
N GLY A 172 -12.91 -4.93 -8.72
CA GLY A 172 -12.60 -3.55 -9.08
C GLY A 172 -11.50 -3.58 -10.14
N GLY A 173 -11.82 -3.17 -11.36
CA GLY A 173 -10.87 -3.17 -12.46
C GLY A 173 -9.68 -2.22 -12.24
N ARG A 174 -8.64 -2.34 -13.08
CA ARG A 174 -7.40 -1.53 -13.08
C ARG A 174 -7.59 0.01 -13.01
N ARG A 175 -8.80 0.53 -13.28
CA ARG A 175 -9.16 1.96 -13.28
C ARG A 175 -10.15 2.37 -12.18
N SER A 176 -10.54 1.50 -11.24
CA SER A 176 -11.41 1.92 -10.13
C SER A 176 -10.59 2.73 -9.12
N ILE A 177 -10.68 4.05 -9.25
CA ILE A 177 -10.15 5.07 -8.33
C ILE A 177 -10.57 4.75 -6.88
N PRO A 178 -9.67 4.92 -5.89
CA PRO A 178 -9.84 4.41 -4.53
C PRO A 178 -10.84 5.26 -3.77
N SER A 179 -12.11 4.87 -3.82
CA SER A 179 -13.04 5.20 -2.75
C SER A 179 -13.48 3.91 -2.10
N VAL A 180 -12.88 3.65 -0.94
CA VAL A 180 -13.41 2.70 0.03
C VAL A 180 -14.77 3.22 0.44
N ARG A 181 -15.81 2.82 -0.29
CA ARG A 181 -17.17 2.80 0.22
C ARG A 181 -17.69 1.39 0.05
N LEU A 182 -17.75 0.69 1.18
CA LEU A 182 -18.82 -0.26 1.44
C LEU A 182 -20.13 0.53 1.31
N ARG A 183 -20.64 0.71 0.10
CA ARG A 183 -22.04 1.13 -0.05
C ARG A 183 -22.84 -0.15 0.11
N ARG A 184 -23.26 -0.42 1.35
CA ARG A 184 -24.35 -1.35 1.70
C ARG A 184 -25.70 -0.78 1.20
N ALA A 185 -25.74 -0.27 -0.03
CA ALA A 185 -26.93 0.31 -0.65
C ALA A 185 -27.54 -0.65 -1.70
N SER A 186 -26.98 -1.86 -1.89
CA SER A 186 -27.56 -2.86 -2.80
C SER A 186 -27.00 -4.29 -2.66
N GLY A 187 -26.35 -4.65 -1.54
CA GLY A 187 -25.85 -6.03 -1.34
C GLY A 187 -24.63 -6.45 -2.17
N ARG A 188 -23.76 -5.50 -2.56
CA ARG A 188 -22.54 -5.78 -3.36
C ARG A 188 -21.25 -5.57 -2.56
N THR A 189 -20.39 -6.60 -2.54
CA THR A 189 -19.02 -6.58 -1.98
C THR A 189 -18.00 -6.37 -3.10
N VAL A 190 -17.18 -5.32 -2.98
CA VAL A 190 -16.13 -4.99 -3.96
C VAL A 190 -14.77 -5.33 -3.36
N LEU A 191 -13.96 -6.10 -4.09
CA LEU A 191 -12.64 -6.56 -3.65
C LEU A 191 -11.53 -5.78 -4.38
N VAL A 192 -10.78 -4.92 -3.68
CA VAL A 192 -9.61 -4.16 -4.21
C VAL A 192 -8.64 -3.83 -3.06
N PRO A 193 -7.29 -3.86 -3.22
CA PRO A 193 -6.47 -4.05 -4.42
C PRO A 193 -5.64 -5.34 -4.39
N THR A 194 -5.91 -6.23 -5.34
CA THR A 194 -5.03 -7.35 -5.70
C THR A 194 -4.52 -7.10 -7.13
N PRO A 195 -3.30 -7.54 -7.48
CA PRO A 195 -2.81 -7.48 -8.86
C PRO A 195 -3.67 -8.29 -9.85
N TYR A 196 -4.50 -9.23 -9.34
CA TYR A 196 -5.42 -10.05 -10.14
C TYR A 196 -6.85 -10.01 -9.56
N PRO A 197 -7.56 -8.87 -9.68
CA PRO A 197 -8.88 -8.71 -9.08
C PRO A 197 -9.92 -9.63 -9.71
N ASP A 198 -9.85 -9.85 -11.02
CA ASP A 198 -10.79 -10.71 -11.76
C ASP A 198 -10.65 -12.18 -11.39
N LEU A 199 -9.40 -12.64 -11.24
CA LEU A 199 -9.10 -14.00 -10.82
C LEU A 199 -9.52 -14.25 -9.37
N LEU A 200 -9.24 -13.31 -8.47
CA LEU A 200 -9.70 -13.40 -7.08
C LEU A 200 -11.23 -13.45 -7.00
N ALA A 201 -11.92 -12.58 -7.75
CA ALA A 201 -13.38 -12.58 -7.82
C ALA A 201 -13.94 -13.89 -8.42
N ARG A 202 -13.26 -14.49 -9.41
CA ARG A 202 -13.63 -15.80 -9.94
C ARG A 202 -13.51 -16.89 -8.87
N ILE A 203 -12.38 -16.97 -8.18
CA ILE A 203 -12.10 -17.98 -7.14
C ILE A 203 -13.11 -17.87 -5.99
N ILE A 204 -13.39 -16.66 -5.52
CA ILE A 204 -14.35 -16.46 -4.44
C ILE A 204 -15.77 -16.85 -4.88
N ARG A 205 -16.15 -16.59 -6.15
CA ARG A 205 -17.43 -17.07 -6.71
C ARG A 205 -17.48 -18.60 -6.79
N GLU A 206 -16.38 -19.25 -7.19
CA GLU A 206 -16.29 -20.71 -7.21
C GLU A 206 -16.52 -21.33 -5.82
N TYR A 207 -15.89 -20.79 -4.77
CA TYR A 207 -16.09 -21.27 -3.39
C TYR A 207 -17.43 -20.89 -2.79
N ALA A 208 -18.02 -19.76 -3.19
CA ALA A 208 -19.36 -19.39 -2.81
C ALA A 208 -20.39 -20.38 -3.39
N ALA A 209 -20.21 -20.79 -4.65
CA ALA A 209 -21.10 -21.72 -5.35
C ALA A 209 -20.93 -23.19 -4.92
N ASP A 210 -19.72 -23.62 -4.55
CA ASP A 210 -19.44 -24.99 -4.11
C ASP A 210 -18.84 -25.04 -2.70
N PRO A 211 -19.69 -25.18 -1.65
CA PRO A 211 -19.24 -25.23 -0.26
C PRO A 211 -18.28 -26.39 0.05
N GLY A 212 -18.39 -27.52 -0.68
CA GLY A 212 -17.55 -28.69 -0.46
C GLY A 212 -16.08 -28.44 -0.74
N ARG A 213 -15.76 -27.44 -1.58
CA ARG A 213 -14.38 -27.06 -1.93
C ARG A 213 -13.69 -26.19 -0.89
N ARG A 214 -14.42 -25.61 0.06
CA ARG A 214 -13.86 -24.66 1.04
C ARG A 214 -12.84 -25.30 1.96
N ALA A 215 -12.97 -26.61 2.24
CA ALA A 215 -12.01 -27.36 3.03
C ALA A 215 -10.65 -27.54 2.33
N ALA A 216 -10.60 -27.40 1.00
CA ALA A 216 -9.37 -27.48 0.22
C ALA A 216 -8.58 -26.15 0.18
N ILE A 217 -9.14 -25.06 0.71
CA ILE A 217 -8.49 -23.74 0.74
C ILE A 217 -7.17 -23.82 1.52
N GLY A 218 -6.09 -23.29 0.92
CA GLY A 218 -4.75 -23.30 1.51
C GLY A 218 -3.97 -24.61 1.33
N THR A 219 -4.57 -25.66 0.74
CA THR A 219 -3.86 -26.92 0.45
C THR A 219 -2.92 -26.78 -0.75
N VAL A 220 -1.88 -27.61 -0.81
CA VAL A 220 -0.92 -27.65 -1.94
C VAL A 220 -1.61 -28.01 -3.26
N ALA A 221 -2.54 -28.96 -3.23
CA ALA A 221 -3.31 -29.36 -4.40
C ALA A 221 -4.16 -28.20 -4.96
N GLU A 222 -4.79 -27.43 -4.07
CA GLU A 222 -5.60 -26.29 -4.47
C GLU A 222 -4.74 -25.10 -4.94
N SER A 223 -3.56 -24.89 -4.33
CA SER A 223 -2.59 -23.93 -4.82
C SER A 223 -2.15 -24.24 -6.25
N ALA A 224 -1.92 -25.52 -6.57
CA ALA A 224 -1.53 -25.97 -7.90
C ALA A 224 -2.65 -25.81 -8.93
N ARG A 225 -3.92 -25.94 -8.52
CA ARG A 225 -5.09 -25.69 -9.36
C ARG A 225 -5.21 -24.20 -9.72
N ILE A 226 -5.05 -23.33 -8.73
CA ILE A 226 -5.19 -21.87 -8.89
C ILE A 226 -4.07 -21.28 -9.76
N SER A 227 -2.89 -21.90 -9.76
CA SER A 227 -1.73 -21.47 -10.55
C SER A 227 -1.75 -21.93 -12.02
N ARG A 228 -2.73 -22.74 -12.44
CA ARG A 228 -2.93 -23.16 -13.85
C ARG A 228 -3.83 -22.17 -14.58
#